data_AF-A0A1J3EEQ5-F1
#
_entry.id   AF-A0A1J3EEQ5-F1
#
_cell.length_a   1.000
_cell.length_b   1.000
_cell.length_c   1.000
_cell.angle_alpha   90.00
_cell.angle_beta   90.00
_cell.angle_gamma   90.00
#
_symmetry.space_group_name_H-M   'P 1'
#
loop_
_entity.id
_entity.type
_entity.pdbx_description
1 polymer ?
#
loop_
_entity_poly.entity_id
_entity_poly.type
_entity_poly.pdbx_seq_one_letter_code
_entity_poly.pdbx_strand_id
1 'polypeptide(L)' 'LAYVRPSASFSIHQRLFCGIDDIYCLFLGSLNNLCQLNKQYGLTKTANEAMFVIEAYRTLRDRGPYPADQVVKDLDG' A
#
# COMPACT_ATOMS: atom_id res chain seq x y z
N LEU A 1 30.14 12.78 5.67
CA LEU A 1 29.01 13.23 4.82
C LEU A 1 28.15 12.01 4.53
N ALA A 2 27.01 11.88 5.23
CA ALA A 2 26.05 10.82 4.94
C ALA A 2 25.30 11.20 3.65
N TYR A 3 25.56 10.49 2.56
CA TYR A 3 24.84 10.67 1.31
C TYR A 3 23.46 10.04 1.46
N VAL A 4 22.44 10.87 1.72
CA VAL A 4 21.05 10.48 1.52
C VAL A 4 20.83 10.42 0.02
N ARG A 5 20.60 9.21 -0.50
CA ARG A 5 20.20 9.01 -1.89
C ARG A 5 18.93 9.85 -2.11
N PRO A 6 18.92 10.81 -3.05
CA PRO A 6 17.69 11.52 -3.36
C PRO A 6 16.65 10.47 -3.77
N SER A 7 15.49 10.54 -3.14
CA SER A 7 14.32 9.69 -3.38
C SER A 7 14.24 9.41 -4.88
N ALA A 8 14.45 8.16 -5.27
CA ALA A 8 14.47 7.79 -6.67
C ALA A 8 13.16 8.30 -7.27
N SER A 9 13.31 9.14 -8.28
CA SER A 9 12.27 9.67 -9.15
C SER A 9 11.08 8.74 -9.16
N PHE A 10 9.89 9.23 -8.80
CA PHE A 10 8.59 8.60 -9.02
C PHE A 10 8.61 7.86 -10.35
N SER A 11 9.01 6.60 -10.30
CA SER A 11 9.26 5.87 -11.52
C SER A 11 7.89 5.38 -11.87
N ILE A 12 7.36 5.89 -12.98
CA ILE A 12 6.15 5.41 -13.67
C ILE A 12 6.21 3.87 -13.88
N HIS A 13 7.30 3.20 -13.50
CA HIS A 13 7.56 1.76 -13.56
C HIS A 13 7.92 1.11 -12.21
N GLN A 14 7.56 1.66 -11.04
CA GLN A 14 7.63 0.89 -9.79
C GLN A 14 6.54 -0.20 -9.80
N ARG A 15 6.91 -1.40 -10.24
CA ARG A 15 6.12 -2.61 -10.05
C ARG A 15 6.54 -3.28 -8.76
N LEU A 16 5.58 -3.42 -7.86
CA LEU A 16 5.72 -4.17 -6.63
C LEU A 16 4.85 -5.41 -6.73
N PHE A 17 5.43 -6.53 -6.31
CA PHE A 17 4.71 -7.78 -6.14
C PHE A 17 4.79 -8.17 -4.67
N CYS A 18 3.65 -8.52 -4.09
CA CYS A 18 3.58 -9.02 -2.73
C CYS A 18 2.57 -10.16 -2.65
N GLY A 19 2.83 -11.12 -1.76
CA GLY A 19 1.92 -12.21 -1.45
C GLY A 19 1.89 -12.46 0.05
N ILE A 20 0.70 -12.42 0.64
CA ILE A 20 0.47 -12.67 2.08
C ILE A 20 -0.84 -13.48 2.20
N ASP A 21 -0.81 -14.57 2.97
CA ASP A 21 -1.99 -15.42 3.25
C ASP A 21 -2.80 -15.79 1.99
N ASP A 22 -2.12 -16.33 0.97
CA ASP A 22 -2.67 -16.71 -0.34
C ASP A 22 -3.32 -15.56 -1.15
N ILE A 23 -3.16 -14.31 -0.70
CA ILE A 23 -3.56 -13.11 -1.45
C ILE A 23 -2.33 -12.53 -2.12
N TYR A 24 -2.41 -12.39 -3.45
CA TYR A 24 -1.36 -11.81 -4.27
C TYR A 24 -1.76 -10.41 -4.73
N CYS A 25 -0.84 -9.46 -4.63
CA CYS A 25 -1.01 -8.09 -5.10
C CYS A 25 0.12 -7.72 -6.07
N LEU A 26 -0.28 -7.26 -7.25
CA LEU A 26 0.56 -6.54 -8.18
C LEU A 26 0.20 -5.06 -8.08
N PHE A 27 1.14 -4.25 -7.62
CA PHE A 27 0.98 -2.81 -7.51
C PHE A 27 1.89 -2.12 -8.52
N LEU A 28 1.36 -1.14 -9.25
CA LEU A 28 2.10 -0.35 -10.23
C LEU A 28 1.97 1.12 -9.87
N GLY A 29 3.11 1.78 -9.66
CA GLY A 29 3.18 3.17 -9.26
C GLY A 29 3.62 3.32 -7.81
N SER A 30 3.27 4.43 -7.20
CA SER A 30 3.59 4.78 -5.81
C SER A 30 2.45 5.57 -5.21
N LEU A 31 2.28 5.50 -3.90
CA LEU A 31 1.23 6.25 -3.21
C LEU A 31 1.83 7.45 -2.47
N ASN A 32 1.37 8.66 -2.80
CA ASN A 32 1.77 9.90 -2.14
C ASN A 32 1.28 9.96 -0.68
N ASN A 33 0.16 9.32 -0.39
CA ASN A 33 -0.49 9.35 0.92
C ASN A 33 -0.35 8.05 1.74
N LEU A 34 0.59 7.16 1.37
CA LEU A 34 0.83 5.89 2.06
C LEU A 34 1.01 6.04 3.58
N CYS A 35 1.75 7.05 4.02
CA CYS A 35 1.98 7.33 5.44
C CYS A 35 0.68 7.69 6.19
N GLN A 36 -0.24 8.41 5.54
CA GLN A 36 -1.53 8.76 6.12
C GLN A 36 -2.43 7.53 6.21
N LEU A 37 -2.48 6.75 5.13
CA LEU A 37 -3.21 5.48 5.08
C LEU A 37 -2.73 4.51 6.17
N ASN A 38 -1.42 4.30 6.29
CA ASN A 38 -0.87 3.42 7.32
C ASN A 38 -1.30 3.85 8.75
N LYS A 39 -1.36 5.15 9.03
CA LYS A 39 -1.86 5.65 10.33
C LYS A 39 -3.36 5.40 10.52
N GLN A 40 -4.18 5.68 9.50
CA GLN A 40 -5.63 5.53 9.56
C GLN A 40 -6.05 4.07 9.71
N TYR A 41 -5.35 3.16 9.04
CA TYR A 41 -5.59 1.72 9.10
C TYR A 41 -4.83 1.04 10.27
N GLY A 42 -4.02 1.78 11.04
CA GLY A 42 -3.26 1.25 12.18
C GLY A 42 -2.11 0.31 11.78
N LEU A 43 -1.66 0.37 10.53
CA LEU A 43 -0.59 -0.43 9.96
C LEU A 43 0.75 0.18 10.36
N THR A 44 1.33 -0.34 11.44
CA THR A 44 2.55 0.20 12.07
C THR A 44 3.84 -0.42 11.55
N LYS A 45 3.77 -1.55 10.84
CA LYS A 45 4.94 -2.20 10.23
C LYS A 45 5.11 -1.75 8.80
N THR A 46 6.25 -1.15 8.49
CA THR A 46 6.93 -0.99 7.19
C THR A 46 6.16 -1.53 5.97
N ALA A 47 5.00 -0.95 5.67
CA ALA A 47 4.12 -1.45 4.62
C ALA A 47 4.47 -0.70 3.34
N ASN A 48 5.05 -1.42 2.38
CA ASN A 48 5.11 -0.98 0.99
C ASN A 48 3.68 -0.91 0.43
N GLU A 49 3.45 -0.16 -0.64
CA GLU A 49 2.13 0.06 -1.24
C GLU A 49 1.38 -1.26 -1.53
N ALA A 50 2.09 -2.25 -2.07
CA ALA A 50 1.52 -3.58 -2.31
C ALA A 50 1.13 -4.31 -1.01
N MET A 51 1.93 -4.18 0.06
CA MET A 51 1.59 -4.76 1.37
C MET A 51 0.39 -4.04 2.00
N PHE A 52 0.33 -2.72 1.89
CA PHE A 52 -0.80 -1.92 2.35
C PHE A 52 -2.11 -2.39 1.71
N VAL A 53 -2.12 -2.54 0.38
CA VAL A 53 -3.32 -2.98 -0.35
C VAL A 53 -3.78 -4.37 0.11
N ILE A 54 -2.86 -5.31 0.33
CA ILE A 54 -3.21 -6.65 0.83
C ILE A 54 -3.78 -6.58 2.25
N GLU A 55 -3.13 -5.84 3.16
CA GLU A 55 -3.58 -5.70 4.55
C GLU A 55 -4.94 -4.98 4.66
N ALA A 56 -5.13 -3.91 3.89
CA ALA A 56 -6.39 -3.20 3.82
C ALA A 56 -7.51 -4.11 3.26
N TYR A 57 -7.23 -4.85 2.18
CA TYR A 57 -8.16 -5.82 1.62
C TYR A 57 -8.53 -6.91 2.62
N ARG A 58 -7.55 -7.52 3.31
CA ARG A 58 -7.80 -8.50 4.37
C ARG A 58 -8.66 -7.92 5.48
N THR A 59 -8.31 -6.74 5.96
CA THR A 59 -9.03 -6.06 7.04
C THR A 59 -10.48 -5.80 6.66
N LEU A 60 -10.77 -5.42 5.41
CA LEU A 60 -12.15 -5.25 4.94
C LEU A 60 -12.88 -6.59 4.79
N ARG A 61 -12.24 -7.59 4.16
CA ARG A 61 -12.80 -8.93 3.99
C ARG A 61 -13.18 -9.56 5.33
N ASP A 62 -12.30 -9.44 6.32
CA ASP A 62 -12.46 -10.07 7.63
C ASP A 62 -13.46 -9.29 8.53
N ARG A 63 -13.81 -8.03 8.21
CA ARG A 63 -14.68 -7.15 9.02
C ARG A 63 -16.15 -7.01 8.56
N GLY A 64 -16.61 -7.75 7.55
CA GLY A 64 -18.01 -7.68 7.06
C GLY A 64 -18.13 -7.01 5.68
N PRO A 65 -19.33 -6.69 5.16
CA PRO A 65 -19.59 -6.47 3.74
C PRO A 65 -19.12 -5.08 3.25
N TYR A 66 -17.87 -4.74 3.51
CA TYR A 66 -17.26 -3.53 3.00
C TYR A 66 -16.78 -3.77 1.57
N PRO A 67 -17.24 -2.94 0.61
CA PRO A 67 -16.81 -3.07 -0.78
C PRO A 67 -15.30 -2.79 -0.89
N ALA A 68 -14.63 -3.54 -1.76
CA ALA A 68 -13.18 -3.39 -1.99
C ALA A 68 -12.79 -1.97 -2.46
N ASP A 69 -13.74 -1.23 -3.04
CA ASP A 69 -13.59 0.15 -3.48
C ASP A 69 -13.19 1.11 -2.35
N GLN A 70 -13.47 0.76 -1.09
CA GLN A 70 -13.14 1.62 0.04
C GLN A 70 -11.62 1.74 0.27
N VAL A 71 -10.84 0.69 -0.07
CA VAL A 71 -9.38 0.78 -0.05
C VAL A 71 -8.89 1.70 -1.16
N VAL A 72 -9.48 1.55 -2.35
CA VAL A 72 -9.04 2.25 -3.57
C VAL A 72 -9.37 3.74 -3.53
N LYS A 73 -10.51 4.11 -2.94
CA LYS A 73 -10.97 5.50 -2.83
C LYS A 73 -9.96 6.40 -2.12
N ASP A 74 -9.27 5.85 -1.11
CA ASP A 74 -8.32 6.62 -0.32
C ASP A 74 -6.90 6.56 -0.92
N LEU A 75 -6.64 5.82 -2.01
CA LEU A 75 -5.32 5.77 -2.64
C LEU A 75 -5.05 7.04 -3.46
N ASP A 76 -3.95 7.73 -3.18
CA ASP A 76 -3.47 8.89 -3.95
C ASP A 76 -2.07 8.61 -4.47
N GLY A 77 -1.86 8.72 -5.78
CA GLY A 77 -0.61 8.31 -6.47
C GLY A 77 -0.33 9.14 -7.70
#